data_AF-A0A699HEL8-F1
#
_entry.id   AF-A0A699HEL8-F1
#
_cell.length_a   1.000
_cell.length_b   1.000
_cell.length_c   1.000
_cell.angle_alpha   90.00
_cell.angle_beta   90.00
_cell.angle_gamma   90.00
#
_symmetry.space_group_name_H-M   'P 1'
#
loop_
_entity.id
_entity.type
_entity.pdbx_description
1 polymer ?
#
loop_
_entity_poly.entity_id
_entity_poly.type
_entity_poly.pdbx_seq_one_letter_code
_entity_poly.pdbx_strand_id
1 'polypeptide(L)'
;MTTSIEKVSPDVTLFLEELIKKWMEHDKAIQILRPVFMCMDGTCTPSTQKAHVQELGAKLWVDKVIYSSNIKGDLRFAVMEMVQAERDGGVINRDLMKNLANMLMDFGDSVYQEMFEQPFIEISTNLYECQSEELINNYDCAYYLKETEKCLNEEIERVSDYLDVKHDLAAKSIAKIINVLEDIMIKTHMETLVDSGLDRMIKHDKYDDLARMYNLFRRVPNGVNKIFDGMNSYFGKTVTKLATHPDRIKDPVDCVQRILDEKDKRGKIINFAFNDDLKIQKLLDIFFKVSINVPHVAEFICEFVNDKLWKGANGYDVEIALNKVMVLIGFLNKKVSFECHYKQHMRERFLSGIGRYAPAYAEITMIQKLKTVCSHKFTSELEAMLSDAKKGIITYG
;
A
#
# COMPACT_ATOMS: atom_id res chain seq x y z
N MET A 1 -33.84 -5.25 0.69
CA MET A 1 -34.80 -4.43 1.47
C MET A 1 -34.69 -3.02 0.94
N THR A 2 -35.81 -2.43 0.55
CA THR A 2 -35.93 -1.11 -0.06
C THR A 2 -35.53 -0.03 0.93
N THR A 3 -34.34 0.55 0.76
CA THR A 3 -33.90 1.76 1.48
C THR A 3 -34.74 2.94 1.00
N SER A 4 -35.61 3.42 1.89
CA SER A 4 -36.28 4.71 1.75
C SER A 4 -35.20 5.78 1.69
N ILE A 5 -35.24 6.63 0.66
CA ILE A 5 -34.36 7.80 0.54
C ILE A 5 -34.80 8.78 1.65
N GLU A 6 -34.12 8.75 2.79
CA GLU A 6 -34.29 9.77 3.83
C GLU A 6 -33.76 11.09 3.26
N LYS A 7 -34.69 11.97 2.88
CA LYS A 7 -34.36 13.34 2.50
C LYS A 7 -33.97 14.08 3.77
N VAL A 8 -32.92 14.90 3.70
CA VAL A 8 -32.64 15.91 4.73
C VAL A 8 -33.94 16.60 5.13
N SER A 9 -34.16 16.79 6.43
CA SER A 9 -35.32 17.54 6.92
C SER A 9 -35.42 18.88 6.15
N PRO A 10 -36.55 19.16 5.47
CA PRO A 10 -36.73 20.40 4.75
C PRO A 10 -36.42 21.64 5.61
N ASP A 11 -36.68 21.53 6.92
CA ASP A 11 -36.44 22.60 7.89
C ASP A 11 -34.95 22.91 8.03
N VAL A 12 -34.05 21.91 7.95
CA VAL A 12 -32.59 22.10 8.03
C VAL A 12 -32.06 22.82 6.80
N THR A 13 -32.47 22.40 5.61
CA THR A 13 -32.05 23.06 4.36
C THR A 13 -32.55 24.51 4.33
N LEU A 14 -33.83 24.75 4.66
CA LEU A 14 -34.40 26.09 4.69
C LEU A 14 -33.72 26.99 5.73
N PHE A 15 -33.37 26.44 6.89
CA PHE A 15 -32.63 27.17 7.91
C PHE A 15 -31.26 27.64 7.40
N LEU A 16 -30.48 26.75 6.80
CA LEU A 16 -29.16 27.09 6.26
C LEU A 16 -29.24 28.10 5.11
N GLU A 17 -30.22 27.93 4.21
CA GLU A 17 -30.46 28.87 3.10
C GLU A 17 -30.81 30.27 3.61
N GLU A 18 -31.71 30.39 4.59
CA GLU A 18 -32.09 31.68 5.15
C GLU A 18 -30.94 32.30 5.97
N LEU A 19 -30.16 31.50 6.72
CA LEU A 19 -28.99 31.99 7.45
C LEU A 19 -27.95 32.60 6.50
N ILE A 20 -27.59 31.88 5.43
CA ILE A 20 -26.61 32.33 4.43
C ILE A 20 -27.13 33.55 3.67
N LYS A 21 -28.42 33.56 3.30
CA LYS A 21 -29.05 34.71 2.65
C LYS A 21 -29.01 35.95 3.54
N LYS A 22 -29.33 35.81 4.83
CA LYS A 22 -29.29 36.92 5.80
C LYS A 22 -27.87 37.42 6.03
N TRP A 23 -26.89 36.54 6.04
CA TRP A 23 -25.48 36.94 6.03
C TRP A 23 -25.12 37.76 4.79
N MET A 24 -25.50 37.30 3.58
CA MET A 24 -25.24 38.05 2.35
C MET A 24 -25.90 39.44 2.34
N GLU A 25 -27.11 39.57 2.89
CA GLU A 25 -27.79 40.86 3.04
C GLU A 25 -27.00 41.77 4.01
N HIS A 26 -26.55 41.24 5.14
CA HIS A 26 -25.74 41.96 6.13
C HIS A 26 -24.38 42.39 5.57
N ASP A 27 -23.65 41.49 4.93
CA ASP A 27 -22.34 41.78 4.34
C ASP A 27 -22.45 42.88 3.27
N LYS A 28 -23.46 42.82 2.39
CA LYS A 28 -23.73 43.88 1.41
C LYS A 28 -24.01 45.22 2.09
N ALA A 29 -24.77 45.25 3.18
CA ALA A 29 -25.03 46.48 3.93
C ALA A 29 -23.74 47.06 4.53
N ILE A 30 -22.87 46.21 5.10
CA ILE A 30 -21.56 46.63 5.62
C ILE A 30 -20.65 47.14 4.51
N GLN A 31 -20.64 46.51 3.33
CA GLN A 31 -19.89 46.97 2.17
C GLN A 31 -20.36 48.36 1.69
N ILE A 32 -21.66 48.65 1.72
CA ILE A 32 -22.21 49.98 1.40
C ILE A 32 -21.79 51.03 2.43
N LEU A 33 -21.73 50.67 3.71
CA LEU A 33 -21.35 51.58 4.79
C LEU A 33 -19.84 51.87 4.82
N ARG A 34 -19.00 50.94 4.36
CA ARG A 34 -17.54 51.05 4.44
C ARG A 34 -16.98 52.35 3.81
N PRO A 35 -17.36 52.77 2.58
CA PRO A 35 -16.93 54.05 2.02
C PRO A 35 -17.38 55.27 2.83
N VAL A 36 -18.58 55.22 3.43
CA VAL A 36 -19.12 56.33 4.24
C VAL A 36 -18.25 56.56 5.48
N PHE A 37 -17.75 55.47 6.08
CA PHE A 37 -16.91 55.51 7.27
C PHE A 37 -15.40 55.48 6.97
N MET A 38 -14.99 55.57 5.69
CA MET A 38 -13.59 55.44 5.28
C MET A 38 -12.66 56.45 5.97
N CYS A 39 -13.09 57.69 6.16
CA CYS A 39 -12.29 58.69 6.88
C CYS A 39 -12.07 58.27 8.35
N MET A 40 -13.11 57.79 9.02
CA MET A 40 -13.01 57.32 10.41
C MET A 40 -12.09 56.10 10.53
N ASP A 41 -12.20 55.14 9.61
CA ASP A 41 -11.32 53.97 9.50
C ASP A 41 -9.88 54.32 9.11
N GLY A 42 -9.64 55.47 8.49
CA GLY A 42 -8.30 55.94 8.11
C GLY A 42 -7.61 56.78 9.20
N THR A 43 -8.38 57.55 9.99
CA THR A 43 -7.81 58.52 10.93
C THR A 43 -7.97 58.15 12.40
N CYS A 44 -9.02 57.41 12.78
CA CYS A 44 -9.39 57.20 14.18
C CYS A 44 -9.09 55.78 14.70
N THR A 45 -9.10 54.75 13.85
CA THR A 45 -8.79 53.37 14.25
C THR A 45 -7.30 53.13 14.58
N PRO A 46 -6.30 53.73 13.90
CA PRO A 46 -4.89 53.51 14.24
C PRO A 46 -4.51 54.07 15.62
N SER A 47 -5.20 55.13 16.05
CA SER A 47 -4.95 55.81 17.33
C SER A 47 -5.72 55.21 18.50
N THR A 48 -6.77 54.42 18.24
CA THR A 48 -7.66 53.87 19.28
C THR A 48 -7.61 52.34 19.42
N GLN A 49 -6.87 51.63 18.55
CA GLN A 49 -6.82 50.15 18.49
C GLN A 49 -8.19 49.48 18.36
N LYS A 50 -9.20 50.19 17.85
CA LYS A 50 -10.55 49.64 17.61
C LYS A 50 -10.62 49.00 16.23
N ALA A 51 -11.43 47.94 16.12
CA ALA A 51 -11.68 47.21 14.88
C ALA A 51 -12.27 48.13 13.79
N HIS A 52 -11.90 47.87 12.54
CA HIS A 52 -12.47 48.55 11.38
C HIS A 52 -13.95 48.20 11.18
N VAL A 53 -14.71 49.01 10.44
CA VAL A 53 -16.15 48.79 10.24
C VAL A 53 -16.48 47.41 9.67
N GLN A 54 -15.64 46.89 8.76
CA GLN A 54 -15.80 45.55 8.20
C GLN A 54 -15.63 44.44 9.26
N GLU A 55 -14.57 44.52 10.06
CA GLU A 55 -14.28 43.56 11.13
C GLU A 55 -15.35 43.63 12.22
N LEU A 56 -15.81 44.84 12.57
CA LEU A 56 -16.90 45.04 13.53
C LEU A 56 -18.22 44.44 13.03
N GLY A 57 -18.53 44.59 11.74
CA GLY A 57 -19.71 44.02 11.11
C GLY A 57 -19.74 42.48 11.20
N ALA A 58 -18.61 41.84 10.92
CA ALA A 58 -18.46 40.39 11.06
C ALA A 58 -18.54 39.95 12.54
N LYS A 59 -17.83 40.65 13.44
CA LYS A 59 -17.85 40.35 14.88
C LYS A 59 -19.24 40.44 15.48
N LEU A 60 -20.01 41.48 15.13
CA LEU A 60 -21.39 41.63 15.59
C LEU A 60 -22.29 40.51 15.08
N TRP A 61 -22.11 40.07 13.82
CA TRP A 61 -22.84 38.92 13.28
C TRP A 61 -22.52 37.64 14.05
N VAL A 62 -21.25 37.37 14.29
CA VAL A 62 -20.79 36.21 15.08
C VAL A 62 -21.38 36.24 16.49
N ASP A 63 -21.21 37.34 17.22
CA ASP A 63 -21.61 37.47 18.63
C ASP A 63 -23.14 37.45 18.82
N LYS A 64 -23.91 37.98 17.87
CA LYS A 64 -25.37 38.17 18.01
C LYS A 64 -26.21 37.15 17.27
N VAL A 65 -25.69 36.57 16.18
CA VAL A 65 -26.41 35.61 15.35
C VAL A 65 -25.84 34.23 15.56
N ILE A 66 -24.58 33.99 15.17
CA ILE A 66 -23.96 32.65 15.20
C ILE A 66 -23.90 32.08 16.62
N TYR A 67 -23.47 32.88 17.60
CA TYR A 67 -23.41 32.45 19.01
C TYR A 67 -24.69 32.70 19.80
N SER A 68 -25.81 33.05 19.14
CA SER A 68 -27.10 33.07 19.83
C SER A 68 -27.48 31.66 20.29
N SER A 69 -28.17 31.57 21.43
CA SER A 69 -28.45 30.29 22.09
C SER A 69 -29.20 29.27 21.22
N ASN A 70 -30.02 29.75 20.29
CA ASN A 70 -30.81 28.89 19.40
C ASN A 70 -30.00 28.52 18.15
N ILE A 71 -29.40 29.51 17.47
CA ILE A 71 -28.72 29.32 16.19
C ILE A 71 -27.46 28.47 16.35
N LYS A 72 -26.70 28.62 17.44
CA LYS A 72 -25.47 27.86 17.65
C LYS A 72 -25.72 26.34 17.66
N GLY A 73 -26.75 25.91 18.38
CA GLY A 73 -27.12 24.49 18.45
C GLY A 73 -27.66 23.98 17.13
N ASP A 74 -28.61 24.72 16.54
CA ASP A 74 -29.26 24.37 15.28
C ASP A 74 -28.27 24.32 14.11
N LEU A 75 -27.27 25.20 14.09
CA LEU A 75 -26.22 25.22 13.07
C LEU A 75 -25.32 23.99 13.15
N ARG A 76 -24.84 23.63 14.36
CA ARG A 76 -24.03 22.42 14.54
C ARG A 76 -24.81 21.17 14.14
N PHE A 77 -26.08 21.10 14.55
CA PHE A 77 -26.97 20.00 14.17
C PHE A 77 -27.18 19.95 12.65
N ALA A 78 -27.44 21.10 12.01
CA ALA A 78 -27.63 21.19 10.58
C ALA A 78 -26.41 20.70 9.78
N VAL A 79 -25.19 21.06 10.20
CA VAL A 79 -23.95 20.55 9.57
C VAL A 79 -23.87 19.03 9.68
N MET A 80 -24.12 18.48 10.87
CA MET A 80 -24.10 17.03 11.10
C MET A 80 -25.15 16.31 10.24
N GLU A 81 -26.38 16.82 10.21
CA GLU A 81 -27.50 16.23 9.48
C GLU A 81 -27.26 16.23 7.96
N MET A 82 -26.74 17.33 7.41
CA MET A 82 -26.42 17.41 5.97
C MET A 82 -25.36 16.40 5.57
N VAL A 83 -24.31 16.24 6.39
CA VAL A 83 -23.23 15.27 6.14
C VAL A 83 -23.74 13.83 6.24
N GLN A 84 -24.53 13.54 7.27
CA GLN A 84 -25.08 12.21 7.50
C GLN A 84 -26.05 11.81 6.38
N ALA A 85 -26.97 12.69 6.00
CA ALA A 85 -27.92 12.41 4.93
C ALA A 85 -27.24 12.13 3.59
N GLU A 86 -26.14 12.80 3.27
CA GLU A 86 -25.38 12.48 2.05
C GLU A 86 -24.73 11.09 2.13
N ARG A 87 -24.19 10.71 3.29
CA ARG A 87 -23.60 9.38 3.52
C ARG A 87 -24.63 8.27 3.39
N ASP A 88 -25.87 8.54 3.78
CA ASP A 88 -26.99 7.61 3.65
C ASP A 88 -27.53 7.52 2.19
N GLY A 89 -26.87 8.22 1.25
CA GLY A 89 -27.20 8.23 -0.17
C GLY A 89 -28.25 9.28 -0.55
N GLY A 90 -28.57 10.20 0.36
CA GLY A 90 -29.43 11.35 0.11
C GLY A 90 -28.78 12.36 -0.83
N VAL A 91 -29.61 13.04 -1.63
CA VAL A 91 -29.15 14.15 -2.48
C VAL A 91 -29.19 15.44 -1.66
N ILE A 92 -28.01 16.02 -1.40
CA ILE A 92 -27.88 17.30 -0.70
C ILE A 92 -27.43 18.42 -1.63
N ASN A 93 -27.67 19.67 -1.22
CA ASN A 93 -27.11 20.83 -1.91
C ASN A 93 -25.65 21.05 -1.46
N ARG A 94 -24.68 20.50 -2.21
CA ARG A 94 -23.24 20.67 -1.91
C ARG A 94 -22.78 22.12 -1.94
N ASP A 95 -23.37 22.96 -2.80
CA ASP A 95 -23.07 24.39 -2.86
C ASP A 95 -23.50 25.11 -1.57
N LEU A 96 -24.58 24.65 -0.93
CA LEU A 96 -25.02 25.19 0.35
C LEU A 96 -23.98 24.94 1.45
N MET A 97 -23.45 23.71 1.53
CA MET A 97 -22.38 23.35 2.48
C MET A 97 -21.11 24.15 2.22
N LYS A 98 -20.75 24.33 0.94
CA LYS A 98 -19.60 25.13 0.55
C LYS A 98 -19.76 26.61 0.93
N ASN A 99 -20.92 27.20 0.65
CA ASN A 99 -21.22 28.58 1.02
C ASN A 99 -21.22 28.76 2.54
N LEU A 100 -21.74 27.78 3.28
CA LEU A 100 -21.69 27.79 4.74
C LEU A 100 -20.26 27.76 5.27
N ALA A 101 -19.43 26.84 4.76
CA ALA A 101 -18.03 26.71 5.17
C ALA A 101 -17.26 28.01 4.89
N ASN A 102 -17.40 28.58 3.70
CA ASN A 102 -16.77 29.85 3.34
C ASN A 102 -17.20 31.00 4.25
N MET A 103 -18.51 31.15 4.50
CA MET A 103 -19.02 32.16 5.43
C MET A 103 -18.40 32.02 6.83
N LEU A 104 -18.30 30.79 7.36
CA LEU A 104 -17.72 30.55 8.68
C LEU A 104 -16.21 30.80 8.71
N MET A 105 -15.50 30.54 7.61
CA MET A 105 -14.07 30.86 7.46
C MET A 105 -13.83 32.38 7.42
N ASP A 106 -14.72 33.15 6.79
CA ASP A 106 -14.65 34.63 6.77
C ASP A 106 -14.74 35.23 8.19
N PHE A 107 -15.34 34.51 9.15
CA PHE A 107 -15.41 34.90 10.56
C PHE A 107 -14.15 34.56 11.37
N GLY A 108 -13.21 33.83 10.77
CA GLY A 108 -11.94 33.44 11.37
C GLY A 108 -11.92 32.01 11.92
N ASP A 109 -10.69 31.53 12.16
CA ASP A 109 -10.37 30.13 12.47
C ASP A 109 -11.23 29.53 13.59
N SER A 110 -11.41 30.25 14.70
CA SER A 110 -12.13 29.72 15.88
C SER A 110 -13.61 29.45 15.58
N VAL A 111 -14.26 30.32 14.80
CA VAL A 111 -15.69 30.19 14.50
C VAL A 111 -15.91 29.03 13.54
N TYR A 112 -15.10 28.94 12.48
CA TYR A 112 -15.13 27.81 11.55
C TYR A 112 -14.87 26.48 12.23
N GLN A 113 -13.84 26.42 13.10
CA GLN A 113 -13.49 25.19 13.79
C GLN A 113 -14.63 24.70 14.70
N GLU A 114 -15.23 25.59 15.48
CA GLU A 114 -16.28 25.23 16.44
C GLU A 114 -17.60 24.89 15.74
N MET A 115 -17.97 25.65 14.69
CA MET A 115 -19.31 25.55 14.08
C MET A 115 -19.36 24.53 12.93
N PHE A 116 -18.24 24.22 12.29
CA PHE A 116 -18.20 23.33 11.12
C PHE A 116 -17.23 22.16 11.32
N GLU A 117 -15.93 22.44 11.50
CA GLU A 117 -14.89 21.40 11.47
C GLU A 117 -15.06 20.37 12.60
N GLN A 118 -15.26 20.80 13.83
CA GLN A 118 -15.45 19.90 14.98
C GLN A 118 -16.69 19.03 14.82
N PRO A 119 -17.91 19.57 14.59
CA PRO A 119 -19.09 18.75 14.29
C PRO A 119 -18.87 17.73 13.17
N PHE A 120 -18.24 18.17 12.07
CA PHE A 120 -17.97 17.34 10.92
C PHE A 120 -17.01 16.19 11.26
N ILE A 121 -15.92 16.46 11.98
CA ILE A 121 -14.97 15.42 12.39
C ILE A 121 -15.62 14.48 13.41
N GLU A 122 -16.34 15.01 14.41
CA GLU A 122 -16.99 14.20 15.46
C GLU A 122 -17.97 13.17 14.88
N ILE A 123 -18.87 13.58 13.99
CA ILE A 123 -19.83 12.65 13.37
C ILE A 123 -19.13 11.63 12.46
N SER A 124 -18.05 12.04 11.79
CA SER A 124 -17.25 11.15 10.94
C SER A 124 -16.48 10.10 11.73
N THR A 125 -15.83 10.50 12.82
CA THR A 125 -15.13 9.60 13.72
C THR A 125 -16.06 8.51 14.23
N ASN A 126 -17.22 8.89 14.79
CA ASN A 126 -18.18 7.94 15.35
C ASN A 126 -18.70 6.94 14.30
N LEU A 127 -18.99 7.42 13.09
CA LEU A 127 -19.43 6.57 11.99
C LEU A 127 -18.35 5.56 11.61
N TYR A 128 -17.13 6.02 11.35
CA TYR A 128 -16.06 5.15 10.88
C TYR A 128 -15.55 4.19 11.95
N GLU A 129 -15.62 4.55 13.23
CA GLU A 129 -15.35 3.61 14.34
C GLU A 129 -16.38 2.47 14.36
N CYS A 130 -17.67 2.78 14.23
CA CYS A 130 -18.70 1.75 14.17
C CYS A 130 -18.55 0.87 12.92
N GLN A 131 -18.29 1.50 11.77
CA GLN A 131 -18.14 0.81 10.50
C GLN A 131 -16.86 -0.05 10.46
N SER A 132 -15.73 0.43 10.99
CA SER A 132 -14.49 -0.35 11.04
C SER A 132 -14.66 -1.61 11.89
N GLU A 133 -15.30 -1.48 13.06
CA GLU A 133 -15.62 -2.60 13.94
C GLU A 133 -16.62 -3.58 13.30
N GLU A 134 -17.65 -3.10 12.62
CA GLU A 134 -18.56 -4.00 11.89
C GLU A 134 -17.84 -4.77 10.78
N LEU A 135 -17.02 -4.06 9.99
CA LEU A 135 -16.32 -4.66 8.86
C LEU A 135 -15.29 -5.70 9.31
N ILE A 136 -14.48 -5.40 10.33
CA ILE A 136 -13.39 -6.29 10.78
C ILE A 136 -13.93 -7.56 11.43
N ASN A 137 -15.08 -7.47 12.11
CA ASN A 137 -15.66 -8.60 12.84
C ASN A 137 -16.51 -9.53 11.96
N ASN A 138 -17.11 -9.01 10.88
CA ASN A 138 -18.11 -9.76 10.09
C ASN A 138 -17.64 -10.15 8.69
N TYR A 139 -16.59 -9.53 8.15
CA TYR A 139 -16.16 -9.74 6.78
C TYR A 139 -14.71 -10.19 6.67
N ASP A 140 -14.33 -10.69 5.51
CA ASP A 140 -12.95 -11.08 5.25
C ASP A 140 -12.05 -9.88 4.93
N CYS A 141 -10.73 -10.11 4.99
CA CYS A 141 -9.75 -9.07 4.75
C CYS A 141 -9.89 -8.41 3.37
N ALA A 142 -10.21 -9.17 2.31
CA ALA A 142 -10.33 -8.62 0.96
C ALA A 142 -11.52 -7.64 0.86
N TYR A 143 -12.66 -8.03 1.44
CA TYR A 143 -13.84 -7.17 1.51
C TYR A 143 -13.58 -5.93 2.38
N TYR A 144 -12.97 -6.10 3.56
CA TYR A 144 -12.60 -4.99 4.43
C TYR A 144 -11.74 -3.93 3.71
N LEU A 145 -10.71 -4.37 3.00
CA LEU A 145 -9.81 -3.47 2.26
C LEU A 145 -10.56 -2.73 1.16
N LYS A 146 -11.47 -3.41 0.46
CA LYS A 146 -12.28 -2.82 -0.61
C LYS A 146 -13.22 -1.73 -0.08
N GLU A 147 -13.93 -2.00 1.00
CA GLU A 147 -14.80 -1.00 1.62
C GLU A 147 -13.99 0.16 2.21
N THR A 148 -12.81 -0.11 2.78
CA THR A 148 -11.91 0.95 3.27
C THR A 148 -11.44 1.89 2.14
N GLU A 149 -11.03 1.33 1.00
CA GLU A 149 -10.65 2.11 -0.19
C GLU A 149 -11.82 2.95 -0.70
N LYS A 150 -13.02 2.37 -0.77
CA LYS A 150 -14.23 3.07 -1.17
C LYS A 150 -14.55 4.23 -0.23
N CYS A 151 -14.59 3.99 1.09
CA CYS A 151 -14.87 5.02 2.09
C CYS A 151 -13.87 6.19 2.01
N LEU A 152 -12.57 5.90 1.87
CA LEU A 152 -11.56 6.94 1.71
C LEU A 152 -11.79 7.79 0.46
N ASN A 153 -12.10 7.17 -0.67
CA ASN A 153 -12.34 7.90 -1.93
C ASN A 153 -13.60 8.76 -1.84
N GLU A 154 -14.69 8.21 -1.29
CA GLU A 154 -15.95 8.94 -1.10
C GLU A 154 -15.78 10.13 -0.14
N GLU A 155 -15.03 9.97 0.95
CA GLU A 155 -14.76 11.06 1.89
C GLU A 155 -13.86 12.13 1.27
N ILE A 156 -12.83 11.74 0.51
CA ILE A 156 -11.96 12.69 -0.21
C ILE A 156 -12.78 13.51 -1.22
N GLU A 157 -13.66 12.87 -1.98
CA GLU A 157 -14.54 13.55 -2.94
C GLU A 157 -15.49 14.52 -2.22
N ARG A 158 -16.18 14.05 -1.17
CA ARG A 158 -17.11 14.85 -0.37
C ARG A 158 -16.44 16.12 0.16
N VAL A 159 -15.28 15.95 0.80
CA VAL A 159 -14.58 17.06 1.43
C VAL A 159 -14.05 18.03 0.38
N SER A 160 -13.61 17.55 -0.78
CA SER A 160 -13.20 18.40 -1.90
C SER A 160 -14.34 19.25 -2.47
N ASP A 161 -15.58 18.76 -2.40
CA ASP A 161 -16.75 19.52 -2.86
C ASP A 161 -17.22 20.55 -1.83
N TYR A 162 -17.11 20.23 -0.55
CA TYR A 162 -17.52 21.13 0.53
C TYR A 162 -16.49 22.24 0.78
N LEU A 163 -15.20 21.92 0.73
CA LEU A 163 -14.14 22.81 1.19
C LEU A 163 -13.28 23.28 0.03
N ASP A 164 -13.30 24.59 -0.25
CA ASP A 164 -12.45 25.17 -1.29
C ASP A 164 -10.99 25.23 -0.81
N VAL A 165 -10.12 24.45 -1.46
CA VAL A 165 -8.68 24.30 -1.13
C VAL A 165 -7.91 25.62 -1.22
N LYS A 166 -8.49 26.68 -1.80
CA LYS A 166 -7.91 28.04 -1.75
C LYS A 166 -7.80 28.59 -0.32
N HIS A 167 -8.55 28.05 0.63
CA HIS A 167 -8.47 28.44 2.03
C HIS A 167 -7.51 27.52 2.81
N ASP A 168 -6.57 28.10 3.56
CA ASP A 168 -5.61 27.31 4.35
C ASP A 168 -6.31 26.44 5.41
N LEU A 169 -7.40 26.93 6.01
CA LEU A 169 -8.24 26.12 6.92
C LEU A 169 -8.90 24.94 6.24
N ALA A 170 -9.36 25.09 4.99
CA ALA A 170 -9.95 23.99 4.24
C ALA A 170 -8.94 22.84 4.15
N ALA A 171 -7.74 23.13 3.62
CA ALA A 171 -6.67 22.14 3.49
C ALA A 171 -6.31 21.44 4.81
N LYS A 172 -6.28 22.19 5.93
CA LYS A 172 -6.07 21.64 7.27
C LYS A 172 -7.21 20.70 7.70
N SER A 173 -8.46 21.06 7.46
CA SER A 173 -9.61 20.20 7.75
C SER A 173 -9.61 18.93 6.90
N ILE A 174 -9.28 19.03 5.61
CA ILE A 174 -9.12 17.87 4.71
C ILE A 174 -8.06 16.92 5.27
N ALA A 175 -6.90 17.43 5.68
CA ALA A 175 -5.85 16.61 6.25
C ALA A 175 -6.30 15.93 7.56
N LYS A 176 -7.03 16.65 8.44
CA LYS A 176 -7.52 16.09 9.70
C LYS A 176 -8.49 14.93 9.48
N ILE A 177 -9.50 15.11 8.61
CA ILE A 177 -10.49 14.05 8.37
C ILE A 177 -9.84 12.83 7.71
N ILE A 178 -8.96 13.03 6.72
CA ILE A 178 -8.22 11.91 6.10
C ILE A 178 -7.38 11.16 7.14
N ASN A 179 -6.66 11.88 8.02
CA ASN A 179 -5.87 11.24 9.07
C ASN A 179 -6.75 10.44 10.05
N VAL A 180 -7.94 10.94 10.38
CA VAL A 180 -8.91 10.22 11.22
C VAL A 180 -9.33 8.91 10.55
N LEU A 181 -9.70 8.93 9.26
CA LEU A 181 -10.06 7.72 8.51
C LEU A 181 -8.88 6.75 8.40
N GLU A 182 -7.68 7.24 8.12
CA GLU A 182 -6.47 6.42 8.02
C GLU A 182 -6.11 5.77 9.37
N ASP A 183 -6.24 6.49 10.49
CA ASP A 183 -6.01 5.95 11.82
C ASP A 183 -7.06 4.87 12.17
N ILE A 184 -8.35 5.16 11.99
CA ILE A 184 -9.45 4.23 12.34
C ILE A 184 -9.47 3.03 11.40
N MET A 185 -9.56 3.25 10.09
CA MET A 185 -9.83 2.19 9.11
C MET A 185 -8.58 1.37 8.76
N ILE A 186 -7.38 1.94 8.87
CA ILE A 186 -6.14 1.25 8.45
C ILE A 186 -5.26 0.93 9.65
N LYS A 187 -4.77 1.95 10.37
CA LYS A 187 -3.73 1.77 11.39
C LYS A 187 -4.20 0.90 12.57
N THR A 188 -5.44 1.06 13.01
CA THR A 188 -6.00 0.26 14.12
C THR A 188 -6.01 -1.23 13.81
N HIS A 189 -6.31 -1.61 12.57
CA HIS A 189 -6.55 -3.01 12.20
C HIS A 189 -5.45 -3.63 11.32
N MET A 190 -4.38 -2.90 10.99
CA MET A 190 -3.35 -3.36 10.04
C MET A 190 -2.69 -4.70 10.42
N GLU A 191 -2.50 -4.96 11.72
CA GLU A 191 -1.92 -6.21 12.21
C GLU A 191 -2.88 -7.39 12.00
N THR A 192 -4.13 -7.23 12.43
CA THR A 192 -5.22 -8.20 12.22
C THR A 192 -5.42 -8.52 10.74
N LEU A 193 -5.38 -7.51 9.86
CA LEU A 193 -5.56 -7.69 8.42
C LEU A 193 -4.39 -8.46 7.78
N VAL A 194 -3.15 -8.19 8.19
CA VAL A 194 -1.99 -8.96 7.74
C VAL A 194 -2.08 -10.41 8.20
N ASP A 195 -2.37 -10.64 9.48
CA ASP A 195 -2.41 -11.98 10.07
C ASP A 195 -3.56 -12.84 9.51
N SER A 196 -4.70 -12.24 9.21
CA SER A 196 -5.88 -12.96 8.71
C SER A 196 -5.92 -13.11 7.19
N GLY A 197 -5.35 -12.17 6.45
CA GLY A 197 -5.57 -12.03 5.01
C GLY A 197 -4.34 -12.26 4.12
N LEU A 198 -3.15 -11.81 4.54
CA LEU A 198 -1.98 -11.71 3.65
C LEU A 198 -1.58 -13.07 3.06
N ASP A 199 -1.43 -14.08 3.92
CA ASP A 199 -1.06 -15.43 3.51
C ASP A 199 -2.04 -16.03 2.48
N ARG A 200 -3.35 -15.78 2.67
CA ARG A 200 -4.39 -16.26 1.75
C ARG A 200 -4.29 -15.56 0.41
N MET A 201 -4.09 -14.25 0.40
CA MET A 201 -3.95 -13.47 -0.84
C MET A 201 -2.72 -13.88 -1.64
N ILE A 202 -1.57 -14.12 -0.98
CA ILE A 202 -0.34 -14.62 -1.63
C ILE A 202 -0.56 -16.03 -2.18
N LYS A 203 -1.16 -16.92 -1.38
CA LYS A 203 -1.38 -18.32 -1.78
C LYS A 203 -2.27 -18.43 -3.01
N HIS A 204 -3.32 -17.61 -3.10
CA HIS A 204 -4.33 -17.65 -4.15
C HIS A 204 -4.12 -16.62 -5.27
N ASP A 205 -2.95 -15.99 -5.34
CA ASP A 205 -2.58 -15.07 -6.42
C ASP A 205 -3.56 -13.89 -6.58
N LYS A 206 -4.07 -13.38 -5.46
CA LYS A 206 -4.98 -12.23 -5.38
C LYS A 206 -4.23 -10.90 -5.49
N TYR A 207 -3.63 -10.64 -6.66
CA TYR A 207 -2.75 -9.48 -6.84
C TYR A 207 -3.47 -8.14 -6.67
N ASP A 208 -4.73 -8.02 -7.12
CA ASP A 208 -5.51 -6.78 -6.95
C ASP A 208 -5.76 -6.45 -5.47
N ASP A 209 -6.05 -7.48 -4.66
CA ASP A 209 -6.27 -7.29 -3.22
C ASP A 209 -4.96 -6.98 -2.49
N LEU A 210 -3.84 -7.59 -2.91
CA LEU A 210 -2.50 -7.23 -2.43
C LEU A 210 -2.13 -5.78 -2.80
N ALA A 211 -2.50 -5.34 -4.00
CA ALA A 211 -2.27 -3.96 -4.45
C ALA A 211 -3.05 -2.99 -3.56
N ARG A 212 -4.31 -3.30 -3.27
CA ARG A 212 -5.15 -2.52 -2.36
C ARG A 212 -4.57 -2.47 -0.95
N MET A 213 -4.16 -3.62 -0.41
CA MET A 213 -3.50 -3.68 0.90
C MET A 213 -2.26 -2.78 0.94
N TYR A 214 -1.38 -2.88 -0.06
CA TYR A 214 -0.17 -2.06 -0.14
C TYR A 214 -0.48 -0.56 -0.27
N ASN A 215 -1.43 -0.19 -1.13
CA ASN A 215 -1.81 1.20 -1.37
C ASN A 215 -2.49 1.86 -0.17
N LEU A 216 -3.23 1.10 0.63
CA LEU A 216 -3.79 1.58 1.90
C LEU A 216 -2.69 1.70 2.96
N PHE A 217 -1.85 0.68 3.12
CA PHE A 217 -0.88 0.63 4.21
C PHE A 217 0.28 1.62 4.04
N ARG A 218 0.59 2.06 2.82
CA ARG A 218 1.56 3.16 2.58
C ARG A 218 1.10 4.53 3.10
N ARG A 219 -0.19 4.68 3.42
CA ARG A 219 -0.77 5.92 3.92
C ARG A 219 -0.47 6.11 5.41
N VAL A 220 -0.28 5.01 6.14
CA VAL A 220 -0.04 5.03 7.59
C VAL A 220 1.43 4.72 7.93
N PRO A 221 1.96 5.28 9.04
CA PRO A 221 3.28 4.92 9.53
C PRO A 221 3.40 3.42 9.79
N ASN A 222 4.55 2.83 9.41
CA ASN A 222 4.87 1.41 9.56
C ASN A 222 3.98 0.41 8.80
N GLY A 223 2.96 0.85 8.04
CA GLY A 223 2.09 -0.09 7.33
C GLY A 223 2.84 -0.93 6.30
N VAL A 224 3.70 -0.31 5.48
CA VAL A 224 4.54 -1.04 4.51
C VAL A 224 5.46 -2.06 5.18
N ASN A 225 6.00 -1.73 6.35
CA ASN A 225 6.85 -2.65 7.12
C ASN A 225 6.06 -3.89 7.58
N LYS A 226 4.79 -3.70 8.00
CA LYS A 226 3.93 -4.83 8.40
C LYS A 226 3.64 -5.79 7.25
N ILE A 227 3.35 -5.28 6.05
CA ILE A 227 3.19 -6.12 4.85
C ILE A 227 4.49 -6.86 4.54
N PHE A 228 5.61 -6.14 4.57
CA PHE A 228 6.93 -6.70 4.32
C PHE A 228 7.27 -7.83 5.29
N ASP A 229 7.08 -7.62 6.60
CA ASP A 229 7.32 -8.62 7.64
C ASP A 229 6.41 -9.85 7.45
N GLY A 230 5.13 -9.65 7.13
CA GLY A 230 4.20 -10.72 6.82
C GLY A 230 4.61 -11.54 5.60
N MET A 231 4.99 -10.88 4.50
CA MET A 231 5.50 -11.56 3.29
C MET A 231 6.76 -12.35 3.57
N ASN A 232 7.70 -11.77 4.32
CA ASN A 232 8.92 -12.44 4.72
C ASN A 232 8.62 -13.68 5.58
N SER A 233 7.72 -13.55 6.54
CA SER A 233 7.24 -14.67 7.35
C SER A 233 6.67 -15.79 6.46
N TYR A 234 5.76 -15.47 5.53
CA TYR A 234 5.15 -16.43 4.61
C TYR A 234 6.19 -17.16 3.74
N PHE A 235 6.99 -16.41 2.99
CA PHE A 235 7.95 -17.01 2.05
C PHE A 235 9.09 -17.71 2.78
N GLY A 236 9.58 -17.14 3.88
CA GLY A 236 10.65 -17.72 4.69
C GLY A 236 10.25 -19.05 5.31
N LYS A 237 9.04 -19.13 5.90
CA LYS A 237 8.46 -20.39 6.38
C LYS A 237 8.29 -21.40 5.26
N THR A 238 7.85 -20.97 4.07
CA THR A 238 7.64 -21.84 2.91
C THR A 238 8.96 -22.44 2.43
N VAL A 239 9.99 -21.63 2.20
CA VAL A 239 11.33 -22.10 1.77
C VAL A 239 11.95 -23.02 2.83
N THR A 240 11.88 -22.65 4.10
CA THR A 240 12.42 -23.47 5.20
C THR A 240 11.72 -24.83 5.25
N LYS A 241 10.39 -24.85 5.12
CA LYS A 241 9.61 -26.09 5.12
C LYS A 241 9.95 -26.99 3.92
N LEU A 242 10.16 -26.40 2.74
CA LEU A 242 10.58 -27.16 1.55
C LEU A 242 11.95 -27.82 1.76
N ALA A 243 12.90 -27.09 2.35
CA ALA A 243 14.28 -27.56 2.50
C ALA A 243 14.51 -28.55 3.66
N THR A 244 13.65 -28.55 4.69
CA THR A 244 13.90 -29.30 5.94
C THR A 244 12.94 -30.46 6.19
N HIS A 245 11.82 -30.56 5.46
CA HIS A 245 10.82 -31.60 5.72
C HIS A 245 11.32 -33.00 5.27
N PRO A 246 11.25 -34.05 6.10
CA PRO A 246 11.82 -35.37 5.80
C PRO A 246 11.35 -35.98 4.47
N ASP A 247 10.08 -35.80 4.12
CA ASP A 247 9.52 -36.29 2.85
C ASP A 247 9.98 -35.49 1.62
N ARG A 248 10.39 -34.23 1.79
CA ARG A 248 10.87 -33.35 0.72
C ARG A 248 12.34 -33.57 0.40
N ILE A 249 13.12 -34.06 1.36
CA ILE A 249 14.52 -34.48 1.16
C ILE A 249 14.61 -35.60 0.11
N LYS A 250 13.53 -36.38 -0.08
CA LYS A 250 13.46 -37.47 -1.06
C LYS A 250 13.33 -37.00 -2.51
N ASP A 251 12.96 -35.74 -2.75
CA ASP A 251 12.89 -35.15 -4.09
C ASP A 251 13.53 -33.75 -4.14
N PRO A 252 14.87 -33.68 -4.22
CA PRO A 252 15.62 -32.43 -4.30
C PRO A 252 15.24 -31.56 -5.51
N VAL A 253 14.84 -32.17 -6.62
CA VAL A 253 14.53 -31.47 -7.88
C VAL A 253 13.19 -30.74 -7.77
N ASP A 254 12.13 -31.41 -7.29
CA ASP A 254 10.83 -30.78 -7.00
C ASP A 254 10.98 -29.68 -5.95
N CYS A 255 11.83 -29.89 -4.93
CA CYS A 255 12.11 -28.87 -3.92
C CYS A 255 12.66 -27.58 -4.53
N VAL A 256 13.70 -27.66 -5.36
CA VAL A 256 14.28 -26.47 -6.03
C VAL A 256 13.29 -25.83 -6.99
N GLN A 257 12.52 -26.63 -7.73
CA GLN A 257 11.49 -26.09 -8.63
C GLN A 257 10.49 -25.24 -7.86
N ARG A 258 9.99 -25.72 -6.71
CA ARG A 258 9.06 -24.93 -5.87
C ARG A 258 9.69 -23.67 -5.30
N ILE A 259 10.98 -23.71 -4.92
CA ILE A 259 11.69 -22.50 -4.47
C ILE A 259 11.77 -21.45 -5.60
N LEU A 260 12.00 -21.90 -6.85
CA LEU A 260 11.98 -21.03 -8.02
C LEU A 260 10.57 -20.46 -8.27
N ASP A 261 9.54 -21.29 -8.14
CA ASP A 261 8.14 -20.86 -8.31
C ASP A 261 7.74 -19.81 -7.25
N GLU A 262 8.17 -19.98 -6.00
CA GLU A 262 7.97 -18.97 -4.93
C GLU A 262 8.72 -17.65 -5.24
N LYS A 263 9.91 -17.73 -5.85
CA LYS A 263 10.63 -16.53 -6.31
C LYS A 263 9.89 -15.83 -7.44
N ASP A 264 9.39 -16.58 -8.42
CA ASP A 264 8.62 -16.03 -9.54
C ASP A 264 7.31 -15.39 -9.04
N LYS A 265 6.61 -16.06 -8.12
CA LYS A 265 5.40 -15.54 -7.46
C LYS A 265 5.68 -14.21 -6.75
N ARG A 266 6.77 -14.11 -5.99
CA ARG A 266 7.20 -12.84 -5.40
C ARG A 266 7.45 -11.74 -6.45
N GLY A 267 8.11 -12.08 -7.55
CA GLY A 267 8.34 -11.15 -8.66
C GLY A 267 7.03 -10.63 -9.27
N LYS A 268 6.03 -11.50 -9.43
CA LYS A 268 4.68 -11.11 -9.87
C LYS A 268 4.00 -10.16 -8.89
N ILE A 269 4.10 -10.41 -7.58
CA ILE A 269 3.52 -9.51 -6.57
C ILE A 269 4.16 -8.12 -6.67
N ILE A 270 5.49 -8.03 -6.79
CA ILE A 270 6.18 -6.75 -6.90
C ILE A 270 5.71 -5.96 -8.15
N ASN A 271 5.59 -6.65 -9.28
CA ASN A 271 5.17 -6.05 -10.54
C ASN A 271 3.69 -5.62 -10.48
N PHE A 272 2.78 -6.55 -10.19
CA PHE A 272 1.35 -6.31 -10.30
C PHE A 272 0.73 -5.60 -9.11
N ALA A 273 1.27 -5.75 -7.90
CA ALA A 273 0.68 -5.18 -6.69
C ALA A 273 1.44 -3.95 -6.17
N PHE A 274 2.78 -3.93 -6.29
CA PHE A 274 3.61 -2.91 -5.63
C PHE A 274 4.24 -1.90 -6.60
N ASN A 275 3.75 -1.82 -7.83
CA ASN A 275 4.21 -0.85 -8.86
C ASN A 275 5.73 -0.86 -9.07
N ASP A 276 6.35 -2.04 -9.08
CA ASP A 276 7.79 -2.21 -9.24
C ASP A 276 8.63 -1.41 -8.20
N ASP A 277 8.17 -1.32 -6.95
CA ASP A 277 8.93 -0.66 -5.88
C ASP A 277 10.29 -1.34 -5.64
N LEU A 278 11.34 -0.73 -6.20
CA LEU A 278 12.72 -1.21 -6.14
C LEU A 278 13.26 -1.30 -4.71
N LYS A 279 12.74 -0.50 -3.76
CA LYS A 279 13.18 -0.57 -2.36
C LYS A 279 12.65 -1.86 -1.73
N ILE A 280 11.36 -2.14 -1.92
CA ILE A 280 10.73 -3.37 -1.44
C ILE A 280 11.34 -4.59 -2.10
N GLN A 281 11.61 -4.54 -3.42
CA GLN A 281 12.31 -5.61 -4.13
C GLN A 281 13.67 -5.92 -3.49
N LYS A 282 14.52 -4.91 -3.28
CA LYS A 282 15.85 -5.09 -2.66
C LYS A 282 15.76 -5.69 -1.26
N LEU A 283 14.83 -5.20 -0.43
CA LEU A 283 14.62 -5.70 0.92
C LEU A 283 14.15 -7.16 0.91
N LEU A 284 13.22 -7.50 0.02
CA LEU A 284 12.73 -8.85 -0.15
C LEU A 284 13.84 -9.79 -0.64
N ASP A 285 14.70 -9.36 -1.55
CA ASP A 285 15.85 -10.14 -2.02
C ASP A 285 16.87 -10.42 -0.89
N ILE A 286 17.13 -9.44 -0.02
CA ILE A 286 17.98 -9.65 1.17
C ILE A 286 17.38 -10.72 2.08
N PHE A 287 16.08 -10.67 2.35
CA PHE A 287 15.42 -11.66 3.19
C PHE A 287 15.35 -13.05 2.53
N PHE A 288 15.09 -13.09 1.22
CA PHE A 288 15.08 -14.34 0.47
C PHE A 288 16.44 -15.03 0.50
N LYS A 289 17.51 -14.24 0.41
CA LYS A 289 18.88 -14.73 0.60
C LYS A 289 19.05 -15.39 1.96
N VAL A 290 18.54 -14.81 3.04
CA VAL A 290 18.56 -15.45 4.37
C VAL A 290 17.82 -16.78 4.36
N SER A 291 16.62 -16.82 3.76
CA SER A 291 15.76 -18.02 3.72
C SER A 291 16.34 -19.19 2.92
N ILE A 292 17.12 -18.90 1.86
CA ILE A 292 17.79 -19.92 1.04
C ILE A 292 18.97 -20.58 1.78
N ASN A 293 19.63 -19.87 2.69
CA ASN A 293 20.85 -20.32 3.34
C ASN A 293 20.56 -21.25 4.55
N VAL A 294 19.71 -22.26 4.33
CA VAL A 294 19.39 -23.34 5.26
C VAL A 294 20.07 -24.65 4.80
N PRO A 295 20.19 -25.68 5.67
CA PRO A 295 20.83 -26.95 5.30
C PRO A 295 20.22 -27.58 4.03
N HIS A 296 21.02 -28.37 3.31
CA HIS A 296 20.67 -29.11 2.08
C HIS A 296 20.29 -28.29 0.84
N VAL A 297 19.92 -27.01 0.93
CA VAL A 297 19.52 -26.22 -0.26
C VAL A 297 20.63 -26.14 -1.30
N ALA A 298 21.89 -25.98 -0.88
CA ALA A 298 23.04 -25.97 -1.79
C ALA A 298 23.23 -27.30 -2.53
N GLU A 299 22.99 -28.42 -1.83
CA GLU A 299 23.02 -29.77 -2.39
C GLU A 299 21.86 -29.99 -3.36
N PHE A 300 20.63 -29.60 -2.97
CA PHE A 300 19.44 -29.73 -3.81
C PHE A 300 19.54 -28.90 -5.09
N ILE A 301 20.08 -27.67 -5.01
CA ILE A 301 20.38 -26.86 -6.19
C ILE A 301 21.32 -27.60 -7.14
N CYS A 302 22.32 -28.31 -6.60
CA CYS A 302 23.24 -29.10 -7.40
C CYS A 302 22.54 -30.30 -8.06
N GLU A 303 21.70 -31.03 -7.31
CA GLU A 303 20.88 -32.13 -7.85
C GLU A 303 19.94 -31.65 -8.96
N PHE A 304 19.31 -30.49 -8.79
CA PHE A 304 18.47 -29.88 -9.80
C PHE A 304 19.25 -29.57 -11.08
N VAL A 305 20.42 -28.94 -10.95
CA VAL A 305 21.29 -28.67 -12.11
C VAL A 305 21.73 -29.96 -12.78
N ASN A 306 22.12 -30.98 -11.99
CA ASN A 306 22.50 -32.29 -12.48
C ASN A 306 21.37 -32.93 -13.29
N ASP A 307 20.13 -32.95 -12.78
CA ASP A 307 18.95 -33.45 -13.47
C ASP A 307 18.70 -32.75 -14.81
N LYS A 308 18.78 -31.41 -14.83
CA LYS A 308 18.59 -30.63 -16.06
C LYS A 308 19.68 -30.90 -17.11
N LEU A 309 20.93 -31.11 -16.68
CA LEU A 309 22.03 -31.45 -17.58
C LEU A 309 21.93 -32.91 -18.08
N TRP A 310 21.52 -33.85 -17.22
CA TRP A 310 21.37 -35.27 -17.54
C TRP A 310 20.27 -35.56 -18.55
N LYS A 311 19.10 -34.93 -18.37
CA LYS A 311 17.94 -35.20 -19.23
C LYS A 311 18.14 -34.73 -20.67
N GLY A 312 19.21 -33.99 -20.97
CA GLY A 312 19.68 -33.70 -22.33
C GLY A 312 18.60 -33.11 -23.25
N ALA A 313 17.53 -32.55 -22.67
CA ALA A 313 16.40 -32.06 -23.44
C ALA A 313 16.84 -30.77 -24.10
N ASN A 314 17.22 -30.87 -25.38
CA ASN A 314 17.40 -29.72 -26.26
C ASN A 314 16.08 -28.95 -26.27
N GLY A 315 16.03 -27.87 -25.51
CA GLY A 315 14.83 -27.07 -25.36
C GLY A 315 15.15 -25.76 -24.66
N TYR A 316 14.50 -24.71 -25.14
CA TYR A 316 14.46 -23.37 -24.56
C TYR A 316 14.15 -23.41 -23.04
N ASP A 317 13.35 -24.38 -22.60
CA ASP A 317 12.95 -24.56 -21.20
C ASP A 317 14.11 -24.91 -20.25
N VAL A 318 15.11 -25.66 -20.71
CA VAL A 318 16.30 -26.00 -19.89
C VAL A 318 17.14 -24.76 -19.65
N GLU A 319 17.33 -23.93 -20.68
CA GLU A 319 18.10 -22.69 -20.54
C GLU A 319 17.40 -21.70 -19.61
N ILE A 320 16.07 -21.57 -19.69
CA ILE A 320 15.30 -20.76 -18.73
C ILE A 320 15.51 -21.28 -17.31
N ALA A 321 15.39 -22.59 -17.09
CA ALA A 321 15.56 -23.18 -15.76
C ALA A 321 16.98 -22.95 -15.21
N LEU A 322 18.01 -23.10 -16.04
CA LEU A 322 19.39 -22.81 -15.66
C LEU A 322 19.58 -21.32 -15.33
N ASN A 323 19.05 -20.40 -16.14
CA ASN A 323 19.13 -18.96 -15.85
C ASN A 323 18.44 -18.60 -14.52
N LYS A 324 17.28 -19.21 -14.23
CA LYS A 324 16.58 -18.99 -12.95
C LYS A 324 17.38 -19.54 -11.77
N VAL A 325 17.95 -20.74 -11.88
CA VAL A 325 18.73 -21.36 -10.80
C VAL A 325 20.04 -20.62 -10.52
N MET A 326 20.62 -19.94 -11.53
CA MET A 326 21.79 -19.07 -11.32
C MET A 326 21.54 -17.99 -10.27
N VAL A 327 20.32 -17.46 -10.19
CA VAL A 327 19.97 -16.47 -9.16
C VAL A 327 20.01 -17.08 -7.76
N LEU A 328 19.53 -18.32 -7.60
CA LEU A 328 19.62 -19.04 -6.32
C LEU A 328 21.07 -19.31 -5.92
N ILE A 329 21.92 -19.72 -6.88
CA ILE A 329 23.36 -19.91 -6.65
C ILE A 329 24.01 -18.60 -6.20
N GLY A 330 23.62 -17.48 -6.81
CA GLY A 330 24.06 -16.14 -6.41
C GLY A 330 23.74 -15.79 -4.95
N PHE A 331 22.62 -16.30 -4.42
CA PHE A 331 22.20 -16.09 -3.03
C PHE A 331 22.91 -16.97 -1.99
N LEU A 332 23.58 -18.05 -2.40
CA LEU A 332 24.32 -18.90 -1.46
C LEU A 332 25.50 -18.14 -0.82
N ASN A 333 25.54 -18.08 0.51
CA ASN A 333 26.59 -17.44 1.30
C ASN A 333 27.92 -18.20 1.22
N LYS A 334 27.88 -19.52 1.39
CA LYS A 334 29.04 -20.42 1.29
C LYS A 334 28.79 -21.43 0.20
N LYS A 335 29.44 -21.22 -0.96
CA LYS A 335 29.27 -22.09 -2.13
C LYS A 335 30.02 -23.42 -2.05
N VAL A 336 30.87 -23.62 -1.04
CA VAL A 336 31.74 -24.82 -0.92
C VAL A 336 30.97 -26.14 -1.03
N SER A 337 29.81 -26.26 -0.38
CA SER A 337 28.98 -27.47 -0.45
C SER A 337 28.45 -27.69 -1.88
N PHE A 338 27.91 -26.64 -2.52
CA PHE A 338 27.50 -26.69 -3.93
C PHE A 338 28.68 -27.06 -4.86
N GLU A 339 29.83 -26.42 -4.68
CA GLU A 339 31.03 -26.66 -5.49
C GLU A 339 31.53 -28.11 -5.39
N CYS A 340 31.50 -28.69 -4.18
CA CYS A 340 31.88 -30.08 -3.95
C CYS A 340 30.95 -31.05 -4.67
N HIS A 341 29.64 -30.90 -4.47
CA HIS A 341 28.64 -31.75 -5.12
C HIS A 341 28.65 -31.59 -6.65
N TYR A 342 28.85 -30.37 -7.16
CA TYR A 342 28.89 -30.14 -8.61
C TYR A 342 30.05 -30.89 -9.26
N LYS A 343 31.26 -30.82 -8.66
CA LYS A 343 32.43 -31.57 -9.14
C LYS A 343 32.22 -33.08 -9.08
N GLN A 344 31.52 -33.58 -8.06
CA GLN A 344 31.18 -35.00 -7.97
C GLN A 344 30.28 -35.40 -9.14
N HIS A 345 29.15 -34.71 -9.32
CA HIS A 345 28.19 -35.00 -10.40
C HIS A 345 28.80 -34.86 -11.79
N MET A 346 29.66 -33.86 -12.00
CA MET A 346 30.38 -33.68 -13.27
C MET A 346 31.29 -34.89 -13.58
N ARG A 347 31.99 -35.44 -12.58
CA ARG A 347 32.79 -36.66 -12.76
C ARG A 347 31.93 -37.87 -13.12
N GLU A 348 30.82 -38.06 -12.41
CA GLU A 348 29.89 -39.17 -12.66
C GLU A 348 29.28 -39.10 -14.08
N ARG A 349 28.90 -37.89 -14.54
CA ARG A 349 28.45 -37.66 -15.93
C ARG A 349 29.51 -38.00 -16.98
N PHE A 350 30.79 -37.70 -16.70
CA PHE A 350 31.87 -38.06 -17.63
C PHE A 350 32.20 -39.55 -17.62
N LEU A 351 32.18 -40.22 -16.46
CA LEU A 351 32.52 -41.63 -16.33
C LEU A 351 31.45 -42.58 -16.87
N SER A 352 30.17 -42.21 -16.75
CA SER A 352 29.02 -43.03 -17.17
C SER A 352 28.85 -43.16 -18.70
N GLY A 353 29.72 -42.53 -19.51
CA GLY A 353 29.80 -42.79 -20.96
C GLY A 353 28.63 -42.27 -21.81
N ILE A 354 27.57 -41.72 -21.21
CA ILE A 354 26.41 -41.10 -21.89
C ILE A 354 26.80 -39.75 -22.55
N GLY A 355 28.02 -39.27 -22.29
CA GLY A 355 28.58 -37.99 -22.75
C GLY A 355 29.34 -37.97 -24.07
N ARG A 356 29.02 -38.81 -25.07
CA ARG A 356 29.85 -38.80 -26.29
C ARG A 356 29.75 -37.54 -27.15
N TYR A 357 28.64 -36.78 -27.18
CA TYR A 357 28.61 -35.48 -27.91
C TYR A 357 27.64 -34.40 -27.37
N ALA A 358 26.46 -34.74 -26.81
CA ALA A 358 25.47 -33.74 -26.39
C ALA A 358 25.75 -33.03 -25.03
N PRO A 359 26.31 -33.70 -23.98
CA PRO A 359 26.57 -33.04 -22.69
C PRO A 359 27.72 -32.03 -22.67
N ALA A 360 28.63 -32.07 -23.64
CA ALA A 360 29.80 -31.18 -23.66
C ALA A 360 29.42 -29.70 -23.87
N TYR A 361 28.42 -29.40 -24.71
CA TYR A 361 27.97 -28.03 -24.93
C TYR A 361 27.21 -27.49 -23.72
N ALA A 362 26.29 -28.28 -23.15
CA ALA A 362 25.53 -27.90 -21.96
C ALA A 362 26.46 -27.61 -20.76
N GLU A 363 27.52 -28.42 -20.58
CA GLU A 363 28.54 -28.17 -19.55
C GLU A 363 29.33 -26.89 -19.81
N ILE A 364 29.77 -26.63 -21.05
CA ILE A 364 30.46 -25.37 -21.40
C ILE A 364 29.58 -24.18 -21.05
N THR A 365 28.32 -24.21 -21.46
CA THR A 365 27.35 -23.14 -21.21
C THR A 365 27.09 -22.97 -19.71
N MET A 366 26.96 -24.06 -18.96
CA MET A 366 26.79 -24.00 -17.51
C MET A 366 28.03 -23.41 -16.81
N ILE A 367 29.24 -23.82 -17.20
CA ILE A 367 30.49 -23.25 -16.67
C ILE A 367 30.56 -21.74 -16.94
N GLN A 368 30.19 -21.30 -18.15
CA GLN A 368 30.12 -19.87 -18.47
C GLN A 368 29.16 -19.12 -17.55
N LYS A 369 27.98 -19.67 -17.27
CA LYS A 369 27.05 -19.08 -16.31
C LYS A 369 27.65 -19.06 -14.89
N LEU A 370 28.26 -20.17 -14.44
CA LEU A 370 28.90 -20.26 -13.12
C LEU A 370 30.03 -19.23 -12.93
N LYS A 371 30.75 -18.82 -13.98
CA LYS A 371 31.76 -17.73 -13.90
C LYS A 371 31.19 -16.39 -13.45
N THR A 372 29.89 -16.15 -13.65
CA THR A 372 29.25 -14.89 -13.25
C THR A 372 28.92 -14.81 -11.75
N VAL A 373 28.84 -15.95 -11.06
CA VAL A 373 28.39 -16.01 -9.64
C VAL A 373 29.35 -16.74 -8.70
N CYS A 374 30.22 -17.61 -9.21
CA CYS A 374 31.18 -18.41 -8.45
C CYS A 374 32.61 -17.88 -8.58
N SER A 375 33.51 -18.40 -7.75
CA SER A 375 34.91 -17.98 -7.75
C SER A 375 35.64 -18.39 -9.04
N HIS A 376 36.64 -17.60 -9.44
CA HIS A 376 37.53 -17.94 -10.56
C HIS A 376 38.24 -19.28 -10.31
N LYS A 377 38.71 -19.51 -9.07
CA LYS A 377 39.36 -20.77 -8.69
C LYS A 377 38.47 -21.99 -9.00
N PHE A 378 37.22 -21.96 -8.53
CA PHE A 378 36.28 -23.05 -8.77
C PHE A 378 36.04 -23.29 -10.26
N THR A 379 35.82 -22.22 -11.02
CA THR A 379 35.49 -22.35 -12.46
C THR A 379 36.69 -22.80 -13.29
N SER A 380 37.92 -22.38 -12.99
CA SER A 380 39.13 -22.91 -13.64
C SER A 380 39.34 -24.41 -13.38
N GLU A 381 39.00 -24.89 -12.19
CA GLU A 381 39.05 -26.33 -11.88
C GLU A 381 38.04 -27.12 -12.71
N LEU A 382 36.82 -26.61 -12.91
CA LEU A 382 35.83 -27.23 -13.81
C LEU A 382 36.29 -27.25 -15.27
N GLU A 383 36.93 -26.19 -15.75
CA GLU A 383 37.47 -26.12 -17.11
C GLU A 383 38.61 -27.13 -17.32
N ALA A 384 39.48 -27.31 -16.33
CA ALA A 384 40.52 -28.33 -16.34
C ALA A 384 39.90 -29.73 -16.41
N MET A 385 38.90 -30.04 -15.56
CA MET A 385 38.16 -31.31 -15.59
C MET A 385 37.52 -31.58 -16.95
N LEU A 386 36.93 -30.55 -17.57
CA LEU A 386 36.35 -30.66 -18.91
C LEU A 386 37.41 -30.91 -20.00
N SER A 387 38.57 -30.25 -19.89
CA SER A 387 39.70 -30.44 -20.82
C SER A 387 40.26 -31.86 -20.74
N ASP A 388 40.42 -32.38 -19.52
CA ASP A 388 40.94 -33.73 -19.29
C ASP A 388 39.94 -34.81 -19.75
N ALA A 389 38.64 -34.60 -19.51
CA ALA A 389 37.59 -35.47 -20.05
C ALA A 389 37.62 -35.52 -21.60
N LYS A 390 37.79 -34.36 -22.27
CA LYS A 390 37.93 -34.31 -23.73
C LYS A 390 39.16 -35.06 -24.23
N LYS A 391 40.31 -34.93 -23.55
CA LYS A 391 41.54 -35.66 -23.90
C LYS A 391 41.36 -37.18 -23.75
N GLY A 392 40.74 -37.62 -22.66
CA GLY A 392 40.46 -39.04 -22.41
C GLY A 392 39.53 -39.70 -23.44
N ILE A 393 38.61 -38.92 -24.02
CA ILE A 393 37.77 -39.39 -25.14
C ILE A 393 38.60 -39.56 -26.43
N ILE A 394 39.58 -38.69 -26.67
CA ILE A 394 40.43 -38.71 -27.88
C ILE A 394 41.47 -39.85 -27.82
N THR A 395 41.93 -40.26 -26.63
CA THR A 395 42.93 -41.34 -26.47
C THR A 395 42.36 -42.76 -26.43
N TYR A 396 41.06 -42.95 -26.16
CA TYR A 396 40.42 -44.27 -26.00
C TYR A 396 39.18 -44.48 -26.89
N GLY A 397 38.86 -43.55 -27.78
CA GLY A 397 37.90 -43.70 -28.86
C GLY A 397 38.61 -44.01 -30.17
#